data_AF-A0A9W9UYM9-F1
#
_entry.id   AF-A0A9W9UYM9-F1
#
_cell.length_a   1.000
_cell.length_b   1.000
_cell.length_c   1.000
_cell.angle_alpha   90.00
_cell.angle_beta   90.00
_cell.angle_gamma   90.00
#
_symmetry.space_group_name_H-M   'P 1'
#
loop_
_entity.id
_entity.type
_entity.pdbx_description
1 polymer ?
#
loop_
_entity_poly.entity_id
_entity_poly.type
_entity_poly.pdbx_seq_one_letter_code
_entity_poly.pdbx_strand_id
1 'polypeptide(L)'
;MAYLAPCKVCVRRLHKKVAHRRPGSVRKPKARSLATASQRDEKCPEQLEGGVYERAPMPEGYSFVPKGDIFITLKCRMKTWESKQIVYNVYNGLTQIPVGIRVPSGIYAEVLAKSKETERPRAFAANPRYTNSQDPARTLLRRHFPMMPGHILDSIVEYAFQEGSGRVGCDETLSDSEKAQLAVEAHIRHHHTPYEAMLESGLDRELAHRRVRETVQRIRKAWEGTD
;
A
#
# COMPACT_ATOMS: atom_id res chain seq x y z
N MET A 1 5.42 56.44 -17.97
CA MET A 1 4.08 57.07 -17.99
C MET A 1 3.06 56.03 -17.55
N ALA A 2 2.43 56.26 -16.38
CA ALA A 2 1.29 55.56 -15.74
C ALA A 2 1.50 54.05 -15.45
N TYR A 3 1.63 53.52 -14.21
CA TYR A 3 0.85 53.67 -12.98
C TYR A 3 -0.68 53.55 -13.18
N LEU A 4 -1.27 52.42 -12.78
CA LEU A 4 -2.23 52.32 -11.67
C LEU A 4 -2.72 50.86 -11.50
N ALA A 5 -2.79 50.44 -10.23
CA ALA A 5 -3.23 49.14 -9.76
C ALA A 5 -4.75 49.15 -9.43
N PRO A 6 -5.25 48.31 -8.49
CA PRO A 6 -6.19 47.21 -8.70
C PRO A 6 -7.65 47.57 -8.36
N CYS A 7 -8.62 46.75 -8.80
CA CYS A 7 -10.00 46.84 -8.31
C CYS A 7 -10.46 45.51 -7.68
N LYS A 8 -10.55 45.53 -6.35
CA LYS A 8 -11.37 44.61 -5.55
C LYS A 8 -12.81 45.09 -5.62
N VAL A 9 -13.75 44.24 -6.03
CA VAL A 9 -15.13 44.33 -5.54
C VAL A 9 -15.56 42.99 -4.98
N CYS A 10 -15.95 43.09 -3.72
CA CYS A 10 -16.48 42.10 -2.82
C CYS A 10 -17.96 41.88 -3.14
N VAL A 11 -18.39 40.64 -3.40
CA VAL A 11 -19.78 40.22 -3.12
C VAL A 11 -19.73 38.87 -2.42
N ARG A 12 -19.77 38.92 -1.09
CA ARG A 12 -20.11 37.78 -0.23
C ARG A 12 -21.55 37.37 -0.54
N ARG A 13 -21.74 36.25 -1.25
CA ARG A 13 -23.05 35.60 -1.35
C ARG A 13 -23.20 34.59 -0.21
N LEU A 14 -23.89 35.02 0.85
CA LEU A 14 -24.43 34.14 1.88
C LEU A 14 -25.45 33.17 1.25
N HIS A 15 -25.04 31.94 0.98
CA HIS A 15 -25.99 30.86 0.71
C HIS A 15 -26.55 30.36 2.04
N LYS A 16 -27.82 30.71 2.29
CA LYS A 16 -28.65 30.15 3.38
C LYS A 16 -28.69 28.62 3.21
N LYS A 17 -28.16 27.90 4.20
CA LYS A 17 -28.32 26.44 4.30
C LYS A 17 -29.77 26.13 4.65
N VAL A 18 -30.54 25.64 3.69
CA VAL A 18 -31.84 25.01 3.95
C VAL A 18 -31.55 23.63 4.55
N ALA A 19 -31.94 23.44 5.81
CA ALA A 19 -31.81 22.17 6.52
C ALA A 19 -32.91 21.21 6.09
N HIS A 20 -32.61 20.32 5.13
CA HIS A 20 -33.45 19.17 4.85
C HIS A 20 -33.17 18.06 5.88
N ARG A 21 -34.17 17.75 6.71
CA ARG A 21 -34.15 16.60 7.63
C ARG A 21 -34.10 15.30 6.80
N ARG A 22 -33.02 14.53 6.94
CA ARG A 22 -32.93 13.18 6.36
C ARG A 22 -33.72 12.20 7.24
N PRO A 23 -34.63 11.39 6.68
CA PRO A 23 -35.26 10.29 7.43
C PRO A 23 -34.22 9.20 7.74
N GLY A 24 -34.38 8.58 8.92
CA GLY A 24 -33.41 7.68 9.54
C GLY A 24 -33.04 6.46 8.69
N SER A 25 -31.75 6.11 8.71
CA SER A 25 -31.23 4.91 8.08
C SER A 25 -31.74 3.65 8.81
N VAL A 26 -32.59 2.87 8.16
CA VAL A 26 -32.90 1.51 8.58
C VAL A 26 -31.65 0.65 8.40
N ARG A 27 -31.08 0.14 9.50
CA ARG A 27 -29.94 -0.79 9.46
C ARG A 27 -30.43 -2.12 8.87
N LYS A 28 -29.93 -2.50 7.69
CA LYS A 28 -30.14 -3.84 7.12
C LYS A 28 -29.43 -4.89 8.00
N PRO A 29 -30.05 -6.04 8.31
CA PRO A 29 -29.38 -7.12 9.01
C PRO A 29 -28.29 -7.73 8.13
N LYS A 30 -27.09 -7.95 8.70
CA LYS A 30 -26.00 -8.69 8.04
C LYS A 30 -26.43 -10.15 7.88
N ALA A 31 -26.39 -10.64 6.64
CA ALA A 31 -26.53 -12.06 6.35
C ALA A 31 -25.42 -12.83 7.09
N ARG A 32 -25.81 -13.78 7.93
CA ARG A 32 -24.92 -14.71 8.63
C ARG A 32 -24.52 -15.77 7.62
N SER A 33 -23.30 -15.68 7.08
CA SER A 33 -22.75 -16.76 6.26
C SER A 33 -22.58 -18.00 7.14
N LEU A 34 -23.15 -19.12 6.71
CA LEU A 34 -22.81 -20.44 7.22
C LEU A 34 -21.38 -20.74 6.76
N ALA A 35 -20.42 -20.48 7.64
CA ALA A 35 -19.06 -20.96 7.46
C ALA A 35 -19.02 -22.45 7.79
N THR A 36 -18.60 -23.22 6.79
CA THR A 36 -18.36 -24.66 6.83
C THR A 36 -17.39 -25.00 7.95
N ALA A 37 -17.85 -25.83 8.89
CA ALA A 37 -17.05 -26.36 9.97
C ALA A 37 -16.02 -27.36 9.42
N SER A 38 -14.74 -26.99 9.44
CA SER A 38 -13.62 -27.92 9.57
C SER A 38 -12.31 -27.13 9.55
N GLN A 39 -11.78 -26.78 10.72
CA GLN A 39 -10.34 -26.65 10.97
C GLN A 39 -10.12 -26.52 12.48
N ARG A 40 -9.64 -27.64 13.03
CA ARG A 40 -9.12 -27.95 14.36
C ARG A 40 -8.65 -26.72 15.18
N ASP A 41 -9.15 -26.62 16.40
CA ASP A 41 -8.72 -25.67 17.43
C ASP A 41 -7.22 -25.83 17.75
N GLU A 42 -6.36 -25.07 17.08
CA GLU A 42 -5.03 -24.76 17.60
C GLU A 42 -5.21 -23.86 18.83
N LYS A 43 -5.12 -24.47 20.02
CA LYS A 43 -5.24 -23.80 21.31
C LYS A 43 -4.27 -22.61 21.36
N CYS A 44 -4.80 -21.41 21.56
CA CYS A 44 -4.00 -20.19 21.75
C CYS A 44 -3.00 -20.44 22.89
N PRO A 45 -1.69 -20.18 22.68
CA PRO A 45 -0.68 -20.37 23.71
C PRO A 45 -1.07 -19.63 25.00
N GLU A 46 -0.86 -20.26 26.15
CA GLU A 46 -1.15 -19.65 27.44
C GLU A 46 -0.31 -18.38 27.62
N GLN A 47 -0.98 -17.25 27.83
CA GLN A 47 -0.34 -15.94 27.92
C GLN A 47 0.25 -15.74 29.31
N LEU A 48 1.44 -16.30 29.53
CA LEU A 48 2.19 -16.13 30.77
C LEU A 48 2.87 -14.75 30.78
N GLU A 49 2.23 -13.74 31.39
CA GLU A 49 2.77 -12.39 31.54
C GLU A 49 2.96 -12.00 33.02
N GLY A 50 4.03 -11.26 33.33
CA GLY A 50 4.28 -10.67 34.66
C GLY A 50 4.74 -9.21 34.57
N GLY A 51 4.51 -8.41 35.60
CA GLY A 51 4.95 -7.00 35.65
C GLY A 51 6.20 -6.82 36.50
N VAL A 52 7.23 -6.13 35.99
CA VAL A 52 8.50 -5.90 36.68
C VAL A 52 8.97 -4.46 36.49
N TYR A 53 9.61 -3.86 37.50
CA TYR A 53 10.23 -2.54 37.37
C TYR A 53 11.64 -2.64 36.80
N GLU A 54 12.09 -1.61 36.09
CA GLU A 54 13.44 -1.56 35.50
C GLU A 54 14.57 -1.86 36.50
N ARG A 55 14.47 -1.32 37.73
CA ARG A 55 15.42 -1.51 38.82
C ARG A 55 15.47 -2.92 39.41
N ALA A 56 14.51 -3.79 39.08
CA ALA A 56 14.51 -5.16 39.60
C ALA A 56 15.59 -5.99 38.89
N PRO A 57 16.27 -6.91 39.60
CA PRO A 57 17.33 -7.73 39.04
C PRO A 57 16.85 -8.50 37.80
N MET A 58 17.72 -8.67 36.82
CA MET A 58 17.41 -9.41 35.59
C MET A 58 17.37 -10.91 35.91
N PRO A 59 16.28 -11.63 35.58
CA PRO A 59 16.25 -13.09 35.72
C PRO A 59 17.34 -13.75 34.89
N GLU A 60 17.87 -14.86 35.38
CA GLU A 60 18.94 -15.61 34.70
C GLU A 60 18.46 -16.11 33.32
N GLY A 61 19.28 -15.88 32.29
CA GLY A 61 18.97 -16.26 30.92
C GLY A 61 17.96 -15.34 30.19
N TYR A 62 17.48 -14.27 30.82
CA TYR A 62 16.60 -13.27 30.19
C TYR A 62 17.39 -12.08 29.64
N SER A 63 16.81 -11.41 28.66
CA SER A 63 17.34 -10.20 28.02
C SER A 63 16.24 -9.14 27.92
N PHE A 64 16.63 -7.88 27.92
CA PHE A 64 15.70 -6.76 27.79
C PHE A 64 15.48 -6.39 26.33
N VAL A 65 14.21 -6.31 25.93
CA VAL A 65 13.76 -5.87 24.60
C VAL A 65 13.06 -4.52 24.75
N PRO A 66 13.61 -3.44 24.18
CA PRO A 66 13.00 -2.12 24.27
C PRO A 66 11.69 -2.05 23.48
N LYS A 67 10.77 -1.20 23.91
CA LYS A 67 9.57 -0.85 23.15
C LYS A 67 9.97 -0.04 21.91
N GLY A 68 9.44 -0.40 20.75
CA GLY A 68 9.63 0.35 19.51
C GLY A 68 9.32 -0.50 18.28
N ASP A 69 10.01 -1.64 18.14
CA ASP A 69 9.76 -2.57 17.04
C ASP A 69 8.61 -3.52 17.40
N ILE A 70 7.45 -3.28 16.77
CA ILE A 70 6.23 -4.07 16.98
C ILE A 70 6.44 -5.53 16.56
N PHE A 71 7.19 -5.77 15.47
CA PHE A 71 7.43 -7.13 15.00
C PHE A 71 8.27 -7.91 16.00
N ILE A 72 9.38 -7.32 16.47
CA ILE A 72 10.26 -7.95 17.45
C ILE A 72 9.50 -8.23 18.75
N THR A 73 8.81 -7.23 19.30
CA THR A 73 8.08 -7.36 20.56
C THR A 73 6.94 -8.40 20.49
N LEU A 74 6.17 -8.41 19.40
CA LEU A 74 5.11 -9.40 19.17
C LEU A 74 5.67 -10.81 19.01
N LYS A 75 6.69 -10.99 18.17
CA LYS A 75 7.28 -12.31 17.92
C LYS A 75 7.98 -12.89 19.14
N CYS A 76 8.62 -12.03 19.93
CA CYS A 76 9.18 -12.42 21.22
C CYS A 76 8.08 -12.95 22.16
N ARG A 77 6.95 -12.23 22.30
CA ARG A 77 5.82 -12.68 23.13
C ARG A 77 5.31 -14.04 22.69
N MET A 78 5.01 -14.20 21.40
CA MET A 78 4.49 -15.46 20.85
C MET A 78 5.42 -16.64 21.12
N LYS A 79 6.70 -16.52 20.77
CA LYS A 79 7.69 -17.59 20.97
C LYS A 79 7.91 -17.93 22.45
N THR A 80 7.79 -16.93 23.32
CA THR A 80 7.95 -17.14 24.77
C THR A 80 6.75 -17.91 25.35
N TRP A 81 5.53 -17.58 24.91
CA TRP A 81 4.33 -18.33 25.27
C TRP A 81 4.35 -19.76 24.71
N GLU A 82 4.82 -19.96 23.47
CA GLU A 82 5.03 -21.29 22.89
C GLU A 82 6.01 -22.12 23.71
N SER A 83 7.05 -21.47 24.25
CA SER A 83 8.05 -22.09 25.14
C SER A 83 7.56 -22.26 26.58
N LYS A 84 6.30 -21.88 26.89
CA LYS A 84 5.70 -21.88 28.23
C LYS A 84 6.52 -21.13 29.28
N GLN A 85 7.21 -20.08 28.84
CA GLN A 85 7.99 -19.18 29.68
C GLN A 85 7.23 -17.87 29.92
N ILE A 86 7.58 -17.16 30.99
CA ILE A 86 6.90 -15.93 31.39
C ILE A 86 7.53 -14.75 30.65
N VAL A 87 6.70 -13.89 30.05
CA VAL A 87 7.14 -12.58 29.52
C VAL A 87 6.99 -11.54 30.62
N TYR A 88 8.05 -10.81 30.94
CA TYR A 88 7.94 -9.72 31.92
C TYR A 88 7.79 -8.36 31.23
N ASN A 89 6.69 -7.67 31.47
CA ASN A 89 6.51 -6.27 31.08
C ASN A 89 7.33 -5.37 32.01
N VAL A 90 8.22 -4.56 31.43
CA VAL A 90 9.11 -3.66 32.20
C VAL A 90 8.52 -2.27 32.26
N TYR A 91 8.33 -1.76 33.47
CA TYR A 91 7.82 -0.42 33.74
C TYR A 91 8.93 0.50 34.24
N ASN A 92 8.87 1.76 33.82
CA ASN A 92 9.73 2.81 34.33
C ASN A 92 9.37 3.10 35.79
N GLY A 93 10.36 3.18 36.68
CA GLY A 93 10.12 3.43 38.11
C GLY A 93 9.59 4.83 38.43
N LEU A 94 9.86 5.83 37.58
CA LEU A 94 9.46 7.22 37.78
C LEU A 94 8.10 7.54 37.15
N THR A 95 7.88 7.08 35.92
CA THR A 95 6.68 7.43 35.13
C THR A 95 5.61 6.34 35.10
N GLN A 96 5.92 5.12 35.57
CA GLN A 96 5.08 3.92 35.46
C GLN A 96 4.65 3.56 34.02
N ILE A 97 5.33 4.11 33.01
CA ILE A 97 5.09 3.80 31.60
C ILE A 97 5.83 2.50 31.25
N PRO A 98 5.23 1.58 30.47
CA PRO A 98 5.92 0.40 29.97
C PRO A 98 7.03 0.78 28.98
N VAL A 99 8.27 0.43 29.31
CA VAL A 99 9.48 0.74 28.54
C VAL A 99 9.84 -0.39 27.59
N GLY A 100 9.46 -1.63 27.91
CA GLY A 100 9.80 -2.79 27.10
C GLY A 100 9.35 -4.10 27.74
N ILE A 101 9.92 -5.20 27.27
CA ILE A 101 9.67 -6.55 27.79
C ILE A 101 10.99 -7.25 28.10
N ARG A 102 11.02 -8.12 29.13
CA ARG A 102 12.12 -9.08 29.34
C ARG A 102 11.68 -10.44 28.85
N VAL A 103 12.53 -11.01 28.02
CA VAL A 103 12.29 -12.23 27.24
C VAL A 103 13.55 -13.09 27.31
N PRO A 104 13.44 -14.43 27.31
CA PRO A 104 14.58 -15.33 27.21
C PRO A 104 15.56 -14.92 26.10
N SER A 105 16.85 -14.85 26.44
CA SER A 105 17.92 -14.34 25.57
C SER A 105 18.02 -15.10 24.23
N GLY A 106 17.86 -16.43 24.25
CA GLY A 106 17.85 -17.25 23.03
C GLY A 106 16.71 -16.89 22.07
N ILE A 107 15.50 -16.69 22.60
CA ILE A 107 14.33 -16.30 21.80
C ILE A 107 14.54 -14.93 21.17
N TYR A 108 15.05 -13.97 21.94
CA TYR A 108 15.30 -12.63 21.42
C TYR A 108 16.33 -12.63 20.29
N ALA A 109 17.42 -13.38 20.43
CA ALA A 109 18.45 -13.51 19.40
C ALA A 109 17.90 -14.11 18.10
N GLU A 110 17.09 -15.16 18.19
CA GLU A 110 16.43 -15.78 17.03
C GLU A 110 15.47 -14.82 16.32
N VAL A 111 14.65 -14.09 17.09
CA VAL A 111 13.68 -13.13 16.54
C VAL A 111 14.42 -11.99 15.84
N LEU A 112 15.52 -11.51 16.41
CA LEU A 112 16.34 -10.46 15.81
C LEU A 112 16.98 -10.92 14.49
N ALA A 113 17.51 -12.15 14.43
CA ALA A 113 18.06 -12.71 13.19
C ALA A 113 16.99 -12.84 12.09
N LYS A 114 15.82 -13.39 12.44
CA LYS A 114 14.67 -13.50 11.51
C LYS A 114 14.11 -12.13 11.10
N SER A 115 14.16 -11.14 11.99
CA SER A 115 13.74 -9.78 11.66
C SER A 115 14.60 -9.25 10.52
N LYS A 116 15.93 -9.28 10.67
CA LYS A 116 16.87 -8.80 9.66
C LYS A 116 16.70 -9.48 8.30
N GLU A 117 16.47 -10.79 8.29
CA GLU A 117 16.22 -11.53 7.05
C GLU A 117 14.92 -11.10 6.35
N THR A 118 13.86 -10.87 7.13
CA THR A 118 12.53 -10.55 6.61
C THR A 118 12.24 -9.05 6.48
N GLU A 119 13.18 -8.17 6.83
CA GLU A 119 13.02 -6.71 6.76
C GLU A 119 12.70 -6.23 5.34
N ARG A 120 13.45 -6.67 4.33
CA ARG A 120 13.23 -6.24 2.93
C ARG A 120 11.88 -6.72 2.38
N PRO A 121 11.50 -8.01 2.49
CA PRO A 121 10.18 -8.46 2.05
C PRO A 121 9.02 -7.80 2.80
N ARG A 122 9.17 -7.56 4.12
CA ARG A 122 8.14 -6.88 4.92
C ARG A 122 7.97 -5.42 4.52
N ALA A 123 9.06 -4.70 4.25
CA ALA A 123 8.99 -3.33 3.76
C ALA A 123 8.30 -3.24 2.39
N PHE A 124 8.56 -4.21 1.50
CA PHE A 124 7.89 -4.30 0.21
C PHE A 124 6.39 -4.61 0.35
N ALA A 125 6.01 -5.61 1.17
CA ALA A 125 4.62 -5.98 1.40
C ALA A 125 3.83 -4.95 2.23
N ALA A 126 4.49 -4.17 3.09
CA ALA A 126 3.86 -3.08 3.82
C ALA A 126 3.65 -1.83 2.96
N ASN A 127 4.21 -1.77 1.75
CA ASN A 127 4.04 -0.64 0.86
C ASN A 127 2.62 -0.67 0.24
N PRO A 128 1.73 0.26 0.63
CA PRO A 128 0.35 0.28 0.13
C PRO A 128 0.28 0.48 -1.39
N ARG A 129 1.37 0.96 -2.02
CA ARG A 129 1.49 1.09 -3.48
C ARG A 129 1.52 -0.27 -4.21
N TYR A 130 1.87 -1.35 -3.51
CA TYR A 130 1.97 -2.71 -4.06
C TYR A 130 0.87 -3.66 -3.58
N THR A 131 0.26 -3.39 -2.42
CA THR A 131 -0.70 -4.31 -1.79
C THR A 131 -2.16 -3.92 -1.91
N ASN A 132 -2.46 -2.72 -2.40
CA ASN A 132 -3.83 -2.32 -2.61
C ASN A 132 -4.39 -2.93 -3.91
N SER A 133 -5.04 -4.09 -3.77
CA SER A 133 -6.05 -4.57 -4.75
C SER A 133 -7.20 -3.58 -4.96
N GLN A 134 -7.26 -2.50 -4.15
CA GLN A 134 -8.24 -1.40 -4.20
C GLN A 134 -7.69 -0.13 -4.87
N ASP A 135 -6.51 -0.18 -5.48
CA ASP A 135 -5.96 0.93 -6.23
C ASP A 135 -6.90 1.29 -7.41
N PRO A 136 -7.44 2.52 -7.47
CA PRO A 136 -8.32 2.95 -8.54
C PRO A 136 -7.70 2.80 -9.93
N ALA A 137 -6.39 3.05 -10.08
CA ALA A 137 -5.68 2.91 -11.34
C ALA A 137 -5.59 1.44 -11.78
N ARG A 138 -5.30 0.53 -10.84
CA ARG A 138 -5.31 -0.92 -11.11
C ARG A 138 -6.69 -1.41 -11.52
N THR A 139 -7.72 -0.96 -10.79
CA THR A 139 -9.11 -1.32 -11.08
C THR A 139 -9.53 -0.84 -12.45
N LEU A 140 -9.16 0.39 -12.79
CA LEU A 140 -9.40 1.00 -14.09
C LEU A 140 -8.72 0.20 -15.21
N LEU A 141 -7.42 -0.08 -15.10
CA LEU A 141 -6.67 -0.82 -16.12
C LEU A 141 -7.20 -2.25 -16.30
N ARG A 142 -7.52 -2.97 -15.21
CA ARG A 142 -8.13 -4.31 -15.29
C ARG A 142 -9.49 -4.32 -15.98
N ARG A 143 -10.26 -3.24 -15.83
CA ARG A 143 -11.58 -3.11 -16.47
C ARG A 143 -11.45 -2.93 -17.99
N HIS A 144 -10.47 -2.17 -18.45
CA HIS A 144 -10.27 -1.89 -19.88
C HIS A 144 -9.38 -2.92 -20.59
N PHE A 145 -8.45 -3.55 -19.87
CA PHE A 145 -7.46 -4.48 -20.42
C PHE A 145 -7.38 -5.78 -19.61
N PRO A 146 -8.43 -6.62 -19.63
CA PRO A 146 -8.51 -7.83 -18.83
C PRO A 146 -7.45 -8.88 -19.19
N MET A 147 -6.92 -8.86 -20.42
CA MET A 147 -5.91 -9.83 -20.88
C MET A 147 -4.46 -9.32 -20.74
N MET A 148 -4.26 -8.11 -20.20
CA MET A 148 -2.92 -7.56 -19.99
C MET A 148 -2.16 -8.32 -18.88
N PRO A 149 -0.87 -8.66 -19.07
CA PRO A 149 -0.05 -9.28 -18.04
C PRO A 149 0.05 -8.43 -16.76
N GLY A 150 -0.03 -9.09 -15.59
CA GLY A 150 -0.05 -8.40 -14.29
C GLY A 150 1.19 -7.53 -14.02
N HIS A 151 2.38 -8.00 -14.40
CA HIS A 151 3.62 -7.22 -14.20
C HIS A 151 3.68 -5.94 -15.05
N ILE A 152 3.06 -5.96 -16.24
CA ILE A 152 2.92 -4.77 -17.11
C ILE A 152 1.94 -3.79 -16.46
N LEU A 153 0.81 -4.29 -15.95
CA LEU A 153 -0.16 -3.48 -15.23
C LEU A 153 0.50 -2.72 -14.07
N ASP A 154 1.28 -3.42 -13.24
CA ASP A 154 1.98 -2.80 -12.12
C ASP A 154 2.98 -1.73 -12.59
N SER A 155 3.74 -2.02 -13.64
CA SER A 155 4.69 -1.07 -14.24
C SER A 155 4.00 0.21 -14.75
N ILE A 156 2.83 0.07 -15.37
CA ILE A 156 2.05 1.21 -15.89
C ILE A 156 1.49 2.04 -14.73
N VAL A 157 0.98 1.41 -13.68
CA VAL A 157 0.45 2.12 -12.51
C VAL A 157 1.55 2.91 -11.81
N GLU A 158 2.70 2.30 -11.58
CA GLU A 158 3.85 2.96 -10.96
C GLU A 158 4.34 4.17 -11.75
N TYR A 159 4.35 4.07 -13.07
CA TYR A 159 4.87 5.12 -13.92
C TYR A 159 3.83 6.19 -14.25
N ALA A 160 2.71 5.81 -14.85
CA ALA A 160 1.72 6.72 -15.43
C ALA A 160 0.75 7.33 -14.42
N PHE A 161 0.49 6.65 -13.30
CA PHE A 161 -0.45 7.08 -12.25
C PHE A 161 0.27 7.55 -10.97
N GLN A 162 1.55 7.89 -11.07
CA GLN A 162 2.30 8.45 -9.95
C GLN A 162 1.74 9.82 -9.56
N GLU A 163 1.17 9.92 -8.36
CA GLU A 163 0.62 11.16 -7.80
C GLU A 163 1.61 12.34 -7.90
N GLY A 164 1.11 13.50 -8.33
CA GLY A 164 1.91 14.73 -8.44
C GLY A 164 2.91 14.78 -9.60
N SER A 165 2.94 13.77 -10.48
CA SER A 165 3.86 13.74 -11.62
C SER A 165 3.40 14.52 -12.86
N GLY A 166 2.13 14.91 -12.93
CA GLY A 166 1.53 15.55 -14.11
C GLY A 166 1.43 14.62 -15.33
N ARG A 167 1.60 13.31 -15.16
CA ARG A 167 1.48 12.31 -16.23
C ARG A 167 0.01 12.01 -16.54
N VAL A 168 -0.20 11.28 -17.64
CA VAL A 168 -1.54 10.94 -18.18
C VAL A 168 -2.50 10.36 -17.13
N GLY A 169 -2.02 9.58 -16.15
CA GLY A 169 -2.87 9.01 -15.10
C GLY A 169 -3.36 10.04 -14.07
N CYS A 170 -2.70 11.19 -13.94
CA CYS A 170 -3.05 12.27 -13.03
C CYS A 170 -3.70 13.48 -13.74
N ASP A 171 -3.87 13.41 -15.06
CA ASP A 171 -4.48 14.50 -15.83
C ASP A 171 -6.00 14.56 -15.57
N GLU A 172 -6.48 15.65 -14.98
CA GLU A 172 -7.91 15.83 -14.67
C GLU A 172 -8.77 16.15 -15.90
N THR A 173 -8.15 16.52 -17.02
CA THR A 173 -8.85 16.86 -18.26
C THR A 173 -9.27 15.63 -19.06
N LEU A 174 -8.61 14.50 -18.83
CA LEU A 174 -8.87 13.24 -19.50
C LEU A 174 -9.88 12.39 -18.73
N SER A 175 -10.75 11.70 -19.47
CA SER A 175 -11.61 10.67 -18.89
C SER A 175 -10.78 9.44 -18.48
N ASP A 176 -11.28 8.68 -17.50
CA ASP A 176 -10.62 7.45 -17.03
C ASP A 176 -10.30 6.47 -18.17
N SER A 177 -11.17 6.34 -19.17
CA SER A 177 -10.93 5.49 -20.34
C SER A 177 -9.76 5.99 -21.18
N GLU A 178 -9.67 7.30 -21.41
CA GLU A 178 -8.57 7.91 -22.16
C GLU A 178 -7.24 7.76 -21.42
N LYS A 179 -7.23 7.94 -20.09
CA LYS A 179 -6.03 7.74 -19.27
C LYS A 179 -5.52 6.30 -19.39
N ALA A 180 -6.42 5.33 -19.28
CA ALA A 180 -6.08 3.91 -19.40
C ALA A 180 -5.49 3.59 -20.78
N GLN A 181 -6.15 4.04 -21.85
CA GLN A 181 -5.69 3.82 -23.22
C GLN A 181 -4.33 4.46 -23.49
N LEU A 182 -4.15 5.74 -23.15
CA LEU A 182 -2.91 6.47 -23.40
C LEU A 182 -1.74 5.89 -22.60
N ALA A 183 -1.97 5.49 -21.34
CA ALA A 183 -0.94 4.88 -20.50
C ALA A 183 -0.48 3.52 -21.08
N VAL A 184 -1.42 2.68 -21.52
CA VAL A 184 -1.13 1.38 -22.14
C VAL A 184 -0.44 1.55 -23.50
N GLU A 185 -0.95 2.43 -24.37
CA GLU A 185 -0.33 2.69 -25.67
C GLU A 185 1.10 3.22 -25.53
N ALA A 186 1.34 4.11 -24.57
CA ALA A 186 2.68 4.59 -24.27
C ALA A 186 3.59 3.44 -23.84
N HIS A 187 3.16 2.59 -22.90
CA HIS A 187 3.95 1.42 -22.48
C HIS A 187 4.25 0.48 -23.64
N ILE A 188 3.24 0.12 -24.44
CA ILE A 188 3.42 -0.75 -25.61
C ILE A 188 4.44 -0.14 -26.57
N ARG A 189 4.32 1.16 -26.87
CA ARG A 189 5.25 1.86 -27.76
C ARG A 189 6.68 1.74 -27.26
N HIS A 190 6.94 2.05 -25.99
CA HIS A 190 8.31 2.09 -25.46
C HIS A 190 8.92 0.70 -25.19
N HIS A 191 8.11 -0.32 -24.88
CA HIS A 191 8.62 -1.63 -24.44
C HIS A 191 8.38 -2.78 -25.42
N HIS A 192 7.38 -2.69 -26.29
CA HIS A 192 6.97 -3.78 -27.17
C HIS A 192 7.16 -3.46 -28.67
N THR A 193 7.83 -2.36 -28.99
CA THR A 193 8.12 -1.96 -30.37
C THR A 193 9.55 -1.42 -30.49
N PRO A 194 10.14 -1.36 -31.71
CA PRO A 194 11.47 -0.79 -31.92
C PRO A 194 11.48 0.75 -31.84
N TYR A 195 10.52 1.37 -31.15
CA TYR A 195 10.37 2.82 -31.06
C TYR A 195 11.61 3.49 -30.48
N GLU A 196 12.16 2.97 -29.38
CA GLU A 196 13.37 3.52 -28.76
C GLU A 196 14.57 3.47 -29.71
N ALA A 197 14.79 2.33 -30.37
CA ALA A 197 15.87 2.20 -31.37
C ALA A 197 15.69 3.18 -32.56
N MET A 198 14.44 3.46 -32.96
CA MET A 198 14.17 4.48 -33.99
C MET A 198 14.53 5.88 -33.52
N LEU A 199 14.23 6.24 -32.27
CA LEU A 199 14.62 7.54 -31.72
C LEU A 199 16.15 7.66 -31.57
N GLU A 200 16.82 6.60 -31.12
CA GLU A 200 18.29 6.56 -30.99
C GLU A 200 18.99 6.69 -32.35
N SER A 201 18.40 6.15 -33.42
CA SER A 201 18.89 6.34 -34.80
C SER A 201 18.58 7.72 -35.39
N GLY A 202 17.97 8.62 -34.62
CA GLY A 202 17.67 10.00 -35.02
C GLY A 202 16.42 10.16 -35.87
N LEU A 203 15.55 9.15 -35.93
CA LEU A 203 14.28 9.26 -36.63
C LEU A 203 13.36 10.25 -35.92
N ASP A 204 12.66 11.09 -36.70
CA ASP A 204 11.66 11.99 -36.17
C ASP A 204 10.55 11.24 -35.41
N ARG A 205 10.08 11.83 -34.31
CA ARG A 205 9.08 11.21 -33.40
C ARG A 205 7.77 10.91 -34.10
N GLU A 206 7.29 11.78 -34.99
CA GLU A 206 6.02 11.57 -35.68
C GLU A 206 6.12 10.44 -36.70
N LEU A 207 7.28 10.32 -37.36
CA LEU A 207 7.56 9.20 -38.24
C LEU A 207 7.71 7.88 -37.47
N ALA A 208 8.40 7.90 -36.33
CA ALA A 208 8.51 6.74 -35.44
C ALA A 208 7.13 6.29 -34.92
N HIS A 209 6.28 7.24 -34.48
CA HIS A 209 4.89 6.99 -34.10
C HIS A 209 4.09 6.31 -35.21
N ARG A 210 4.15 6.83 -36.44
CA ARG A 210 3.45 6.22 -37.58
C ARG A 210 3.90 4.79 -37.85
N ARG A 211 5.21 4.51 -37.78
CA ARG A 211 5.76 3.16 -38.05
C ARG A 211 5.32 2.12 -37.02
N VAL A 212 5.18 2.50 -35.76
CA VAL A 212 4.79 1.55 -34.69
C VAL A 212 3.28 1.46 -34.47
N ARG A 213 2.50 2.39 -35.05
CA ARG A 213 1.05 2.53 -34.80
C ARG A 213 0.30 1.21 -34.94
N GLU A 214 0.49 0.48 -36.04
CA GLU A 214 -0.21 -0.79 -36.26
C GLU A 214 0.13 -1.85 -35.22
N THR A 215 1.40 -1.94 -34.84
CA THR A 215 1.86 -2.87 -33.80
C THR A 215 1.32 -2.52 -32.43
N VAL A 216 1.31 -1.23 -32.08
CA VAL A 216 0.71 -0.75 -30.83
C VAL A 216 -0.76 -1.11 -30.77
N GLN A 217 -1.52 -0.79 -31.83
CA GLN A 217 -2.96 -1.08 -31.89
C GLN A 217 -3.28 -2.57 -31.80
N ARG A 218 -2.48 -3.43 -32.44
CA ARG A 218 -2.65 -4.89 -32.40
C ARG A 218 -2.50 -5.43 -30.98
N ILE A 219 -1.41 -5.06 -30.29
CA ILE A 219 -1.15 -5.50 -28.91
C ILE A 219 -2.21 -4.94 -27.97
N ARG A 220 -2.60 -3.68 -28.14
CA ARG A 220 -3.65 -3.04 -27.34
C ARG A 220 -4.96 -3.82 -27.43
N LYS A 221 -5.42 -4.15 -28.65
CA LYS A 221 -6.65 -4.94 -28.87
C LYS A 221 -6.58 -6.33 -28.25
N ALA A 222 -5.45 -7.01 -28.40
CA ALA A 222 -5.23 -8.31 -27.76
C ALA A 222 -5.35 -8.23 -26.23
N TRP A 223 -4.93 -7.11 -25.63
CA TRP A 223 -5.07 -6.89 -24.19
C TRP A 223 -6.46 -6.43 -23.75
N GLU A 224 -7.21 -5.73 -24.61
CA GLU A 224 -8.63 -5.40 -24.42
C GLU A 224 -9.50 -6.67 -24.39
N GLY A 225 -9.05 -7.75 -25.05
CA GLY A 225 -9.78 -9.02 -25.15
C GLY A 225 -10.91 -8.97 -26.18
N THR A 226 -10.79 -8.10 -27.18
CA THR A 226 -11.80 -7.85 -28.22
C THR A 226 -11.53 -8.62 -29.53
N ASP A 227 -10.80 -9.74 -29.47
CA ASP A 227 -10.48 -10.60 -30.64
C ASP A 227 -11.59 -11.62 -30.94
#